data_AF-A0A354SHK9-F1
#
_entry.id   AF-A0A354SHK9-F1
#
_cell.length_a   1.000
_cell.length_b   1.000
_cell.length_c   1.000
_cell.angle_alpha   90.00
_cell.angle_beta   90.00
_cell.angle_gamma   90.00
#
_symmetry.space_group_name_H-M   'P 1'
#
loop_
_entity.id
_entity.type
_entity.pdbx_description
1 polymer ?
#
loop_
_entity_poly.entity_id
_entity_poly.type
_entity_poly.pdbx_seq_one_letter_code
_entity_poly.pdbx_strand_id
1 'polypeptide(L)'
;CRAWKSDEKLKYIPFVFYTATYTEPKDKKFALRLGAERFLLKPQEPDLLIKIFKEVLEDKNSAKQPLSGPLGKEMEYFRQYNEILFRKLEKKMSDLETANRELRRPR
;
A
#
# COMPACT_ATOMS: atom_id res chain seq x y z
N CYS A 1 -1.42 -8.78 -2.16
CA CYS A 1 -2.88 -8.87 -2.27
C CYS A 1 -3.33 -9.78 -3.43
N ARG A 2 -3.18 -9.41 -4.71
CA ARG A 2 -3.75 -10.23 -5.80
C ARG A 2 -3.26 -11.69 -5.82
N ALA A 3 -1.95 -11.93 -5.74
CA ALA A 3 -1.40 -13.28 -5.65
C ALA A 3 -1.97 -14.07 -4.44
N TRP A 4 -2.13 -13.40 -3.30
CA TRP A 4 -2.74 -13.98 -2.09
C TRP A 4 -4.19 -14.41 -2.32
N LYS A 5 -4.98 -13.55 -2.96
CA LYS A 5 -6.39 -13.82 -3.26
C LYS A 5 -6.60 -14.80 -4.43
N SER A 6 -5.55 -15.07 -5.22
CA SER A 6 -5.56 -16.07 -6.29
C SER A 6 -5.00 -17.43 -5.85
N ASP A 7 -4.40 -17.53 -4.67
CA ASP A 7 -3.87 -18.78 -4.14
C ASP A 7 -4.98 -19.57 -3.43
N GLU A 8 -5.13 -20.86 -3.77
CA GLU A 8 -6.19 -21.72 -3.25
C GLU A 8 -6.17 -21.88 -1.73
N LYS A 9 -4.98 -21.83 -1.10
CA LYS A 9 -4.81 -21.97 0.35
C LYS A 9 -5.00 -20.65 1.07
N LEU A 10 -4.66 -19.53 0.42
CA LEU A 10 -4.64 -18.21 1.06
C LEU A 10 -5.87 -17.34 0.76
N LYS A 11 -6.62 -17.63 -0.31
CA LYS A 11 -7.74 -16.78 -0.76
C LYS A 11 -8.82 -16.53 0.29
N TYR A 12 -9.00 -17.48 1.21
CA TYR A 12 -9.95 -17.39 2.31
C TYR A 12 -9.40 -16.68 3.55
N ILE A 13 -8.13 -16.30 3.57
CA ILE A 13 -7.55 -15.53 4.67
C ILE A 13 -7.77 -14.03 4.37
N PRO A 14 -8.33 -13.26 5.32
CA PRO A 14 -8.45 -11.82 5.17
C PRO A 14 -7.09 -11.14 4.98
N PHE A 15 -7.05 -10.17 4.07
CA PHE A 15 -5.88 -9.37 3.73
C PHE A 15 -6.12 -7.89 4.06
N VAL A 16 -5.36 -7.36 5.02
CA VAL A 16 -5.44 -5.95 5.41
C VAL A 16 -4.14 -5.24 5.03
N PHE A 17 -4.26 -4.11 4.32
CA PHE A 17 -3.12 -3.22 4.12
C PHE A 17 -2.92 -2.37 5.37
N TYR A 18 -1.69 -2.31 5.89
CA TYR A 18 -1.31 -1.41 6.98
C TYR A 18 -0.04 -0.63 6.60
N THR A 19 -0.21 0.62 6.16
CA THR A 19 0.83 1.39 5.46
C THR A 19 1.02 2.79 6.04
N ALA A 20 2.26 3.31 6.01
CA ALA A 20 2.57 4.72 6.33
C ALA A 20 2.69 5.59 5.07
N THR A 21 2.67 4.96 3.90
CA THR A 21 2.87 5.57 2.59
C THR A 21 1.70 5.19 1.67
N TYR A 22 1.48 5.96 0.60
CA TYR A 22 0.31 5.79 -0.29
C TYR A 22 -1.01 6.03 0.44
N THR A 23 -1.17 7.22 1.00
CA THR A 23 -2.29 7.59 1.87
C THR A 23 -3.43 8.29 1.14
N GLU A 24 -3.35 8.41 -0.19
CA GLU A 24 -4.36 9.12 -0.95
C GLU A 24 -5.65 8.29 -1.10
N PRO A 25 -6.82 8.93 -1.30
CA PRO A 25 -8.07 8.22 -1.52
C PRO A 25 -8.02 7.21 -2.68
N LYS A 26 -7.21 7.48 -3.71
CA LYS A 26 -6.99 6.58 -4.86
C LYS A 26 -6.32 5.26 -4.43
N ASP A 27 -5.40 5.33 -3.46
CA ASP A 27 -4.65 4.18 -2.97
C ASP A 27 -5.56 3.26 -2.16
N LYS A 28 -6.40 3.84 -1.29
CA LYS A 28 -7.44 3.10 -0.56
C LYS A 28 -8.41 2.40 -1.51
N LYS A 29 -8.94 3.11 -2.50
CA LYS A 29 -9.87 2.53 -3.50
C LYS A 29 -9.21 1.38 -4.26
N PHE A 30 -7.95 1.56 -4.65
CA PHE A 30 -7.19 0.54 -5.35
C PHE A 30 -6.97 -0.70 -4.49
N ALA A 31 -6.53 -0.54 -3.24
CA ALA A 31 -6.34 -1.63 -2.29
C ALA A 31 -7.60 -2.48 -2.08
N LEU A 32 -8.75 -1.83 -1.89
CA LEU A 32 -10.04 -2.53 -1.73
C LEU A 32 -10.41 -3.29 -3.01
N ARG A 33 -10.23 -2.68 -4.19
CA ARG A 33 -10.51 -3.35 -5.47
C ARG A 33 -9.56 -4.51 -5.76
N LEU A 34 -8.34 -4.51 -5.21
CA LEU A 34 -7.43 -5.66 -5.23
C LEU A 34 -7.88 -6.83 -4.33
N GLY A 35 -9.00 -6.69 -3.61
CA GLY A 35 -9.58 -7.69 -2.73
C GLY A 35 -9.11 -7.61 -1.29
N ALA A 36 -8.61 -6.45 -0.84
CA ALA A 36 -8.34 -6.26 0.58
C ALA A 36 -9.62 -5.88 1.33
N GLU A 37 -9.76 -6.41 2.54
CA GLU A 37 -10.91 -6.19 3.42
C GLU A 37 -10.83 -4.83 4.11
N ARG A 38 -9.60 -4.38 4.42
CA ARG A 38 -9.32 -3.10 5.05
C ARG A 38 -8.03 -2.49 4.52
N PHE A 39 -7.98 -1.17 4.59
CA PHE A 39 -6.82 -0.34 4.30
C PHE A 39 -6.63 0.63 5.47
N LEU A 40 -5.52 0.47 6.18
CA LEU A 40 -5.19 1.15 7.43
C LEU A 40 -3.94 1.99 7.26
N LEU A 41 -3.96 3.20 7.82
CA LEU A 41 -2.83 4.11 7.83
C LEU A 41 -2.07 4.01 9.14
N LYS A 42 -0.74 4.02 9.08
CA LYS A 42 0.10 4.11 10.26
C LYS A 42 0.21 5.57 10.75
N PRO A 43 0.35 5.79 12.06
CA PRO A 43 0.11 4.82 13.14
C PRO A 43 -1.40 4.68 13.42
N GLN A 44 -1.80 3.54 13.98
CA GLN A 44 -3.09 3.39 14.66
C GLN A 44 -2.84 3.09 16.13
N GLU A 45 -3.74 3.56 17.00
CA GLU A 45 -3.72 3.19 18.40
C GLU A 45 -3.86 1.66 18.55
N PRO A 46 -3.07 1.00 19.42
CA PRO A 46 -3.05 -0.46 19.54
C PRO A 46 -4.43 -1.09 19.77
N ASP A 47 -5.23 -0.50 20.66
CA ASP A 47 -6.58 -1.00 20.99
C ASP A 47 -7.52 -0.92 19.79
N LEU A 48 -7.42 0.17 19.03
CA LEU A 48 -8.19 0.35 17.80
C LEU A 48 -7.77 -0.67 16.73
N LEU A 49 -6.46 -0.92 16.60
CA LEU A 49 -5.94 -1.90 15.64
C LEU A 49 -6.43 -3.32 15.98
N ILE A 50 -6.39 -3.70 17.26
CA ILE A 50 -6.90 -5.00 17.73
C ILE A 50 -8.40 -5.12 17.44
N LYS A 51 -9.18 -4.08 17.72
CA LYS A 51 -10.61 -4.05 17.44
C LYS A 51 -10.89 -4.27 15.95
N ILE A 52 -10.17 -3.57 15.08
CA ILE A 52 -10.32 -3.71 13.62
C ILE A 52 -10.01 -5.14 13.17
N PHE A 53 -8.95 -5.77 13.70
CA PHE A 53 -8.64 -7.15 13.34
C PHE A 53 -9.69 -8.15 13.81
N LYS A 54 -10.26 -7.97 15.01
CA LYS A 54 -11.40 -8.78 15.47
C LYS A 54 -12.59 -8.67 14.54
N GLU A 55 -12.97 -7.44 14.17
CA GLU A 55 -14.07 -7.19 13.23
C GLU A 55 -13.83 -7.86 11.87
N VAL A 56 -12.60 -7.82 11.35
CA VAL A 56 -12.24 -8.45 10.07
C VAL A 56 -12.30 -9.98 10.15
N LEU A 57 -11.89 -10.58 11.27
CA LEU A 57 -11.93 -12.02 11.48
C LEU A 57 -13.34 -12.55 11.74
N GLU A 58 -14.21 -11.76 12.39
CA GLU A 58 -15.60 -12.13 12.69
C GLU A 58 -16.54 -11.95 11.49
N ASP A 59 -16.18 -11.08 10.53
CA ASP A 59 -16.96 -10.88 9.31
C ASP A 59 -16.90 -12.13 8.42
N LYS A 60 -17.99 -12.90 8.38
CA LYS A 60 -18.11 -14.13 7.58
C LYS A 60 -18.05 -13.90 6.05
N ASN A 61 -18.16 -12.65 5.59
CA ASN A 61 -18.10 -12.29 4.18
C ASN A 61 -16.71 -11.79 3.75
N SER A 62 -15.85 -11.44 4.71
CA SER A 62 -14.48 -10.97 4.47
C SER A 62 -13.71 -11.90 3.51
N ALA A 63 -13.75 -13.21 3.77
CA ALA A 63 -13.03 -14.25 3.03
C ALA A 63 -13.69 -14.70 1.71
N LYS A 64 -14.92 -14.28 1.41
CA LYS A 64 -15.78 -14.95 0.41
C LYS A 64 -15.96 -14.21 -0.90
N GLN A 65 -15.46 -12.99 -1.06
CA GLN A 65 -15.63 -12.27 -2.31
C GLN A 65 -14.50 -12.60 -3.30
N PRO A 66 -14.76 -13.42 -4.35
CA PRO A 66 -13.79 -13.61 -5.41
C PRO A 66 -13.58 -12.29 -6.16
N LEU A 67 -12.33 -12.03 -6.55
CA LEU A 67 -11.94 -10.85 -7.30
C LEU A 67 -12.73 -10.76 -8.62
N SER A 68 -13.62 -9.77 -8.76
CA SER A 68 -14.27 -9.47 -10.03
C SER A 68 -13.41 -8.52 -10.86
N GLY A 69 -12.73 -9.04 -11.89
CA GLY A 69 -12.27 -8.26 -13.04
C GLY A 69 -10.75 -8.16 -13.30
N PRO A 70 -10.35 -7.81 -14.54
CA PRO A 70 -8.95 -7.72 -14.93
C PRO A 70 -8.27 -6.45 -14.38
N LEU A 71 -7.45 -6.60 -13.34
CA LEU A 71 -6.66 -5.53 -12.69
C LEU A 71 -5.25 -5.34 -13.26
N GLY A 72 -4.93 -5.98 -14.40
CA GLY A 72 -3.55 -6.07 -14.93
C GLY A 72 -2.95 -4.72 -15.31
N LYS A 73 -3.66 -3.95 -16.15
CA LYS A 73 -3.20 -2.64 -16.65
C LYS A 73 -3.01 -1.60 -15.54
N GLU A 74 -3.85 -1.66 -14.51
CA GLU A 74 -3.82 -0.68 -13.44
C GLU A 74 -2.66 -0.93 -12.46
N MET A 75 -2.35 -2.20 -12.15
CA MET A 75 -1.13 -2.54 -11.41
C MET A 75 0.15 -2.16 -12.16
N GLU A 76 0.14 -2.29 -13.48
CA GLU A 76 1.28 -1.93 -14.31
C GLU A 76 1.48 -0.40 -14.34
N TYR A 77 0.40 0.36 -14.49
CA TYR A 77 0.40 1.82 -14.36
C TYR A 77 0.95 2.28 -13.01
N PHE A 78 0.50 1.69 -11.89
CA PHE A 78 0.99 2.06 -10.56
C PHE A 78 2.47 1.69 -10.36
N ARG A 79 2.94 0.56 -10.88
CA ARG A 79 4.37 0.20 -10.83
C ARG A 79 5.23 1.22 -11.57
N GLN A 80 4.83 1.59 -12.79
CA GLN A 80 5.53 2.59 -13.59
C GLN A 80 5.50 3.98 -12.92
N TYR A 81 4.35 4.38 -12.37
CA TYR A 81 4.20 5.64 -11.65
C TYR A 81 5.11 5.70 -10.41
N ASN A 82 5.20 4.60 -9.66
CA ASN A 82 6.09 4.46 -8.51
C ASN A 82 7.57 4.56 -8.90
N GLU A 83 7.99 3.89 -9.98
CA GLU A 83 9.36 3.95 -10.46
C GLU A 83 9.76 5.39 -10.84
N ILE A 84 8.87 6.13 -11.52
CA ILE A 84 9.09 7.54 -11.87
C ILE A 84 9.20 8.42 -10.61
N LEU A 85 8.31 8.23 -9.64
CA LEU A 85 8.35 8.99 -8.40
C LEU A 85 9.62 8.72 -7.60
N PHE A 86 10.01 7.45 -7.50
CA PHE A 86 11.22 7.05 -6.79
C PHE A 86 12.46 7.68 -7.41
N ARG A 87 12.62 7.61 -8.74
CA ARG A 87 13.71 8.28 -9.46
C ARG A 87 13.74 9.79 -9.23
N LYS A 88 12.57 10.45 -9.22
CA LYS A 88 12.47 11.89 -8.94
C LYS A 88 12.90 12.22 -7.51
N LEU A 89 12.56 11.37 -6.54
CA LEU A 89 12.94 11.56 -5.14
C LEU A 89 14.44 11.36 -4.94
N GLU A 90 15.01 10.29 -5.50
CA GLU A 90 16.46 10.01 -5.46
C GLU A 90 17.26 11.17 -6.06
N LYS A 91 16.82 11.68 -7.22
CA LYS A 91 17.44 12.85 -7.84
C LYS A 91 17.42 14.06 -6.91
N LYS A 92 16.25 14.38 -6.33
CA LYS A 92 16.13 15.51 -5.40
C LYS A 92 17.01 15.34 -4.16
N MET A 93 17.11 14.14 -3.60
CA MET A 93 18.01 13.86 -2.46
C MET A 93 19.47 14.08 -2.85
N SER A 94 19.91 13.56 -3.99
CA SER A 94 21.27 13.74 -4.50
C SER A 94 21.61 15.22 -4.75
N ASP A 95 20.68 15.97 -5.35
CA ASP A 95 20.84 17.41 -5.59
C ASP A 95 20.98 18.17 -4.26
N LEU A 96 20.17 17.82 -3.25
CA LEU A 96 20.18 18.45 -1.93
C LEU A 96 21.48 18.15 -1.16
N GLU A 97 21.98 16.92 -1.22
CA GLU A 97 23.26 16.53 -0.63
C GLU A 97 24.44 17.24 -1.28
N THR A 98 24.38 17.46 -2.60
CA THR A 98 25.43 18.18 -3.34
C THR A 98 25.45 19.65 -2.92
N ALA A 99 24.28 20.31 -2.93
CA ALA A 99 24.16 21.70 -2.49
C ALA A 99 24.61 21.90 -1.02
N ASN A 100 24.23 20.99 -0.12
CA ASN A 100 24.69 21.03 1.27
C ASN A 100 26.20 20.84 1.40
N ARG A 101 26.82 19.99 0.58
CA ARG A 101 28.28 19.80 0.56
C ARG A 101 28.99 21.07 0.07
N GLU A 102 28.47 21.74 -0.95
CA GLU A 102 29.04 22.99 -1.45
C GLU A 102 28.94 24.13 -0.43
N LEU A 103 27.82 24.25 0.28
CA LEU A 103 27.63 25.24 1.34
C LEU A 103 28.50 24.97 2.58
N ARG A 104 28.84 23.71 2.85
CA ARG A 104 29.68 23.29 3.98
C ARG A 104 31.17 23.28 3.67
N ARG A 105 31.58 23.55 2.42
CA ARG A 105 33.00 23.73 2.12
C ARG A 105 33.50 25.00 2.82
N PRO A 106 34.49 24.89 3.73
CA PRO A 106 35.10 26.09 4.31
C PRO A 106 35.76 26.89 3.18
N ARG A 107 35.63 28.21 3.24
CA ARG A 107 36.34 29.13 2.35
C ARG A 107 37.85 29.01 2.52
#